data_AF-A0A9D6XNC0-F1
#
_entry.id   AF-A0A9D6XNC0-F1
#
_cell.length_a   1.000
_cell.length_b   1.000
_cell.length_c   1.000
_cell.angle_alpha   90.00
_cell.angle_beta   90.00
_cell.angle_gamma   90.00
#
_symmetry.space_group_name_H-M   'P 1'
#
loop_
_entity.id
_entity.type
_entity.pdbx_description
1 polymer ?
#
loop_
_entity_poly.entity_id
_entity_poly.type
_entity_poly.pdbx_seq_one_letter_code
_entity_poly.pdbx_strand_id
1 'polypeptide(L)'
;PPGARGRTLRPLWAGSAARAVPPVFAEEHFEDRFSRVAVRAGGWKLIRVTDRSAGRTGSPSVRQELYDLAGDPAEATDLIRLRPGIAHELGEILDRHLEGMGEAPPGEPVEIPFDPDAERRLRALGYLE
;
A
#
# COMPACT_ATOMS: atom_id res chain seq x y z
N PRO A 1 11.94 -6.76 16.02
CA PRO A 1 11.84 -5.77 17.13
C PRO A 1 10.44 -5.85 17.74
N PRO A 2 10.22 -5.37 18.98
CA PRO A 2 8.89 -5.18 19.52
C PRO A 2 8.01 -4.41 18.51
N GLY A 3 6.78 -4.87 18.27
CA GLY A 3 5.85 -4.26 17.30
C GLY A 3 6.01 -4.71 15.84
N ALA A 4 7.02 -5.52 15.51
CA ALA A 4 7.16 -6.07 14.15
C ALA A 4 6.00 -7.05 13.84
N ARG A 5 5.28 -6.80 12.75
CA ARG A 5 4.20 -7.67 12.24
C ARG A 5 4.67 -8.71 11.21
N GLY A 6 5.97 -8.71 10.88
CA GLY A 6 6.58 -9.63 9.93
C GLY A 6 6.63 -11.08 10.42
N ARG A 7 6.57 -12.03 9.49
CA ARG A 7 6.58 -13.48 9.78
C ARG A 7 7.78 -14.14 9.10
N THR A 8 8.39 -15.10 9.77
CA THR A 8 9.52 -15.86 9.21
C THR A 8 9.05 -16.75 8.05
N LEU A 9 9.83 -16.77 6.96
CA LEU A 9 9.62 -17.65 5.81
C LEU A 9 10.39 -18.97 5.92
N ARG A 10 11.20 -19.17 6.98
CA ARG A 10 12.03 -20.38 7.17
C ARG A 10 11.23 -21.70 7.03
N PRO A 11 10.01 -21.85 7.58
CA PRO A 11 9.24 -23.08 7.40
C PRO A 11 8.87 -23.37 5.94
N LEU A 12 8.59 -22.32 5.15
CA LEU A 12 8.28 -22.46 3.73
C LEU A 12 9.51 -22.88 2.93
N TRP A 13 10.68 -22.32 3.24
CA TRP A 13 11.94 -22.74 2.64
C TRP A 13 12.33 -24.17 3.01
N ALA A 14 11.91 -24.65 4.19
CA ALA A 14 12.11 -26.04 4.62
C ALA A 14 11.08 -27.03 4.03
N GLY A 15 10.19 -26.59 3.13
CA GLY A 15 9.19 -27.45 2.49
C GLY A 15 8.03 -27.87 3.39
N SER A 16 7.87 -27.27 4.58
CA SER A 16 6.68 -27.53 5.41
C SER A 16 5.43 -26.88 4.81
N ALA A 17 4.30 -27.60 4.94
CA ALA A 17 3.04 -27.29 4.26
C ALA A 17 2.57 -25.84 4.46
N ALA A 18 1.93 -25.35 3.39
CA ALA A 18 1.42 -23.99 3.26
C ALA A 18 0.40 -23.67 4.37
N ARG A 19 0.77 -22.71 5.23
CA ARG A 19 -0.21 -22.03 6.08
C ARG A 19 -1.02 -21.08 5.20
N ALA A 20 -2.30 -20.86 5.54
CA ALA A 20 -3.10 -19.82 4.92
C ALA A 20 -2.31 -18.51 4.87
N VAL A 21 -2.14 -17.97 3.66
CA VAL A 21 -1.40 -16.73 3.43
C VAL A 21 -2.24 -15.59 4.00
N PRO A 22 -1.78 -14.89 5.05
CA PRO A 22 -2.52 -13.77 5.59
C PRO A 22 -2.64 -12.65 4.54
N PRO A 23 -3.61 -11.74 4.67
CA PRO A 23 -3.67 -10.57 3.83
C PRO A 23 -2.34 -9.79 3.86
N VAL A 24 -1.92 -9.30 2.71
CA VAL A 24 -0.76 -8.43 2.55
C VAL A 24 -1.25 -7.05 2.15
N PHE A 25 -0.63 -6.02 2.71
CA PHE A 25 -0.99 -4.63 2.50
C PHE A 25 0.17 -3.89 1.82
N ALA A 26 -0.17 -2.91 0.98
CA ALA A 26 0.80 -2.02 0.36
C ALA A 26 0.26 -0.59 0.40
N GLU A 27 1.16 0.37 0.58
CA GLU A 27 0.83 1.78 0.67
C GLU A 27 1.80 2.58 -0.16
N GLU A 28 1.28 3.63 -0.80
CA GLU A 28 2.04 4.57 -1.60
C GLU A 28 1.48 5.96 -1.34
N HIS A 29 2.32 6.88 -0.85
CA HIS A 29 1.95 8.24 -0.49
C HIS A 29 2.74 9.21 -1.37
N PHE A 30 2.06 9.97 -2.22
CA PHE A 30 2.69 10.97 -3.09
C PHE A 30 2.31 12.37 -2.62
N GLU A 31 3.20 12.97 -1.83
CA GLU A 31 2.96 14.28 -1.18
C GLU A 31 1.58 14.33 -0.51
N ASP A 32 1.03 15.53 -0.33
CA ASP A 32 -0.35 15.73 0.11
C ASP A 32 -1.38 15.58 -1.03
N ARG A 33 -0.99 15.04 -2.21
CA ARG A 33 -1.86 15.01 -3.40
C ARG A 33 -2.67 13.72 -3.50
N PHE A 34 -2.04 12.56 -3.41
CA PHE A 34 -2.78 11.31 -3.46
C PHE A 34 -2.11 10.22 -2.64
N SER A 35 -2.95 9.33 -2.09
CA SER A 35 -2.51 8.11 -1.43
C SER A 35 -3.16 6.90 -2.08
N ARG A 36 -2.39 5.83 -2.26
CA ARG A 36 -2.88 4.54 -2.70
C ARG A 36 -2.63 3.53 -1.60
N VAL A 37 -3.67 2.79 -1.25
CA VAL A 37 -3.57 1.68 -0.31
C VAL A 37 -4.16 0.44 -0.98
N ALA A 38 -3.54 -0.71 -0.77
CA ALA A 38 -3.97 -1.95 -1.38
C ALA A 38 -3.98 -3.09 -0.36
N VAL A 39 -4.89 -4.03 -0.57
CA VAL A 39 -4.92 -5.31 0.13
C VAL A 39 -4.94 -6.44 -0.89
N ARG A 40 -4.12 -7.46 -0.63
CA ARG A 40 -4.17 -8.75 -1.34
C ARG A 40 -4.57 -9.83 -0.35
N ALA A 41 -5.65 -10.54 -0.66
CA ALA A 41 -6.13 -11.69 0.11
C ALA A 41 -6.48 -12.83 -0.84
N GLY A 42 -5.80 -13.98 -0.69
CA GLY A 42 -5.90 -15.07 -1.65
C GLY A 42 -5.48 -14.66 -3.06
N GLY A 43 -6.35 -14.91 -4.03
CA GLY A 43 -6.17 -14.53 -5.44
C GLY A 43 -6.60 -13.10 -5.78
N TRP A 44 -7.18 -12.35 -4.84
CA TRP A 44 -7.79 -11.06 -5.13
C TRP A 44 -6.94 -9.89 -4.61
N LYS A 45 -7.00 -8.77 -5.33
CA LYS A 45 -6.38 -7.50 -4.94
C LYS A 45 -7.40 -6.37 -5.06
N LEU A 46 -7.53 -5.58 -4.00
CA LEU A 46 -8.28 -4.32 -4.01
C LEU A 46 -7.30 -3.17 -3.86
N ILE A 47 -7.44 -2.14 -4.68
CA ILE A 47 -6.71 -0.88 -4.58
C ILE A 47 -7.71 0.23 -4.28
N ARG A 48 -7.41 1.06 -3.29
CA ARG A 48 -8.14 2.30 -2.98
C ARG A 48 -7.21 3.48 -3.23
N VAL A 49 -7.61 4.36 -4.14
CA VAL A 49 -6.92 5.60 -4.46
C VAL A 49 -7.72 6.76 -3.87
N THR A 50 -7.10 7.51 -2.98
CA THR A 50 -7.65 8.74 -2.43
C THR A 50 -6.90 9.92 -3.03
N ASP A 51 -7.61 10.72 -3.81
CA ASP A 51 -7.10 11.95 -4.40
C ASP A 51 -7.54 13.15 -3.55
N ARG A 52 -6.56 13.88 -3.02
CA ARG A 52 -6.68 15.07 -2.19
C ARG A 52 -6.35 16.36 -2.97
N SER A 53 -6.10 16.27 -4.27
CA SER A 53 -5.69 17.42 -5.11
C SER A 53 -6.78 18.49 -5.28
N ALA A 54 -8.03 18.22 -4.87
CA ALA A 54 -9.16 19.14 -4.97
C ALA A 54 -9.04 20.41 -4.08
N GLY A 55 -7.93 20.58 -3.34
CA GLY A 55 -7.66 21.78 -2.55
C GLY A 55 -8.53 21.93 -1.29
N ARG A 56 -8.38 23.05 -0.58
CA ARG A 56 -8.99 23.30 0.75
C ARG A 56 -10.53 23.33 0.79
N THR A 57 -11.21 23.27 -0.36
CA THR A 57 -12.66 23.42 -0.49
C THR A 57 -13.36 22.20 -1.10
N GLY A 58 -12.62 21.18 -1.53
CA GLY A 58 -13.17 19.96 -2.13
C GLY A 58 -13.04 18.77 -1.20
N SER A 59 -14.09 17.95 -1.11
CA SER A 59 -13.98 16.63 -0.47
C SER A 59 -12.99 15.76 -1.26
N PRO A 60 -12.11 14.99 -0.59
CA PRO A 60 -11.26 14.02 -1.25
C PRO A 60 -12.09 13.08 -2.13
N SER A 61 -11.60 12.78 -3.33
CA SER A 61 -12.24 11.76 -4.17
C SER A 61 -11.63 10.40 -3.87
N VAL A 62 -12.47 9.37 -3.74
CA VAL A 62 -12.04 8.00 -3.47
C VAL A 62 -12.48 7.12 -4.62
N ARG A 63 -11.51 6.43 -5.25
CA ARG A 63 -11.74 5.45 -6.31
C ARG A 63 -11.23 4.09 -5.86
N GLN A 64 -11.93 3.03 -6.23
CA GLN A 64 -11.53 1.65 -5.96
C GLN A 64 -11.42 0.86 -7.25
N GLU A 65 -10.47 -0.09 -7.26
CA GLU A 65 -10.21 -1.02 -8.35
C GLU A 65 -10.08 -2.43 -7.76
N LEU A 66 -10.58 -3.45 -8.46
CA LEU A 66 -10.53 -4.84 -8.02
C LEU A 66 -9.99 -5.76 -9.12
N TYR A 67 -9.01 -6.59 -8.77
CA TYR A 67 -8.35 -7.50 -9.71
C TYR A 67 -8.33 -8.95 -9.22
N ASP A 68 -8.50 -9.89 -10.14
CA ASP A 68 -8.25 -11.33 -9.94
C ASP A 68 -6.82 -11.65 -10.40
N LEU A 69 -5.89 -11.81 -9.49
CA LEU A 69 -4.48 -12.08 -9.81
C LEU A 69 -4.22 -13.51 -10.28
N ALA A 70 -5.18 -14.44 -10.11
CA ALA A 70 -5.02 -15.80 -10.63
C ALA A 70 -5.28 -15.85 -12.13
N GLY A 71 -6.30 -15.11 -12.60
CA GLY A 71 -6.67 -15.01 -14.02
C GLY A 71 -6.04 -13.82 -14.76
N ASP A 72 -5.70 -12.75 -14.04
CA ASP A 72 -5.21 -11.48 -14.58
C ASP A 72 -4.04 -10.93 -13.73
N PRO A 73 -2.85 -11.56 -13.82
CA PRO A 73 -1.66 -11.12 -13.08
C PRO A 73 -1.13 -9.75 -13.54
N ALA A 74 -1.57 -9.27 -14.71
CA ALA A 74 -1.19 -7.96 -15.25
C ALA A 74 -2.13 -6.84 -14.80
N GLU A 75 -3.19 -7.16 -14.03
CA GLU A 75 -4.17 -6.18 -13.53
C GLU A 75 -4.81 -5.35 -14.66
N ALA A 76 -5.07 -6.00 -15.81
CA ALA A 76 -5.58 -5.35 -17.00
C ALA A 76 -7.10 -5.08 -16.95
N THR A 77 -7.84 -5.84 -16.15
CA THR A 77 -9.31 -5.81 -16.09
C THR A 77 -9.80 -5.44 -14.70
N ASP A 78 -10.34 -4.23 -14.54
CA ASP A 78 -11.02 -3.84 -13.30
C ASP A 78 -12.39 -4.52 -13.18
N LEU A 79 -12.53 -5.35 -12.13
CA LEU A 79 -13.71 -6.16 -11.83
C LEU A 79 -14.60 -5.54 -10.75
N ILE A 80 -14.35 -4.31 -10.29
CA ILE A 80 -15.03 -3.70 -9.14
C ILE A 80 -16.57 -3.71 -9.29
N ARG A 81 -17.08 -3.42 -10.49
CA ARG A 81 -18.53 -3.41 -10.78
C ARG A 81 -19.12 -4.80 -10.96
N LEU A 82 -18.30 -5.77 -11.36
CA LEU A 82 -18.72 -7.14 -11.68
C LEU A 82 -18.66 -8.07 -10.47
N ARG A 83 -17.92 -7.69 -9.41
CA ARG A 83 -17.72 -8.48 -8.20
C ARG A 83 -17.85 -7.64 -6.92
N PRO A 84 -19.01 -6.96 -6.71
CA PRO A 84 -19.19 -6.05 -5.57
C PRO A 84 -19.07 -6.74 -4.20
N GLY A 85 -19.45 -8.02 -4.09
CA GLY A 85 -19.29 -8.78 -2.84
C GLY A 85 -17.82 -8.98 -2.43
N ILE A 86 -16.95 -9.27 -3.41
CA ILE A 86 -15.51 -9.42 -3.19
C ILE A 86 -14.89 -8.06 -2.85
N ALA A 87 -15.31 -7.01 -3.56
CA ALA A 87 -14.87 -5.65 -3.27
C ALA A 87 -15.20 -5.24 -1.82
N HIS A 88 -16.41 -5.56 -1.35
CA HIS A 88 -16.83 -5.28 0.02
C HIS A 88 -16.00 -6.07 1.04
N GLU A 89 -15.80 -7.37 0.82
CA GLU A 89 -14.99 -8.22 1.72
C GLU A 89 -13.55 -7.70 1.86
N LEU A 90 -12.89 -7.39 0.74
CA LEU A 90 -11.54 -6.84 0.76
C LEU A 90 -11.52 -5.43 1.37
N GLY A 91 -12.57 -4.64 1.15
CA GLY A 91 -12.77 -3.33 1.78
C GLY A 91 -12.74 -3.44 3.30
N GLU A 92 -13.52 -4.34 3.87
CA GLU A 92 -13.57 -4.59 5.32
C GLU A 92 -12.23 -5.10 5.90
N ILE A 93 -11.45 -5.85 5.13
CA ILE A 93 -10.10 -6.26 5.53
C ILE A 93 -9.16 -5.05 5.55
N LEU A 94 -9.25 -4.20 4.54
CA LEU A 94 -8.44 -2.99 4.42
C LEU A 94 -8.79 -1.96 5.50
N ASP A 95 -10.08 -1.73 5.76
CA ASP A 95 -10.54 -0.76 6.76
C ASP A 95 -10.07 -1.13 8.16
N ARG A 96 -10.22 -2.40 8.56
CA ARG A 96 -9.67 -2.91 9.83
C ARG A 96 -8.15 -2.75 9.94
N HIS A 97 -7.43 -2.88 8.82
CA HIS A 97 -5.98 -2.67 8.82
C HIS A 97 -5.61 -1.22 9.07
N LEU A 98 -6.29 -0.30 8.38
CA LEU A 98 -6.10 1.15 8.52
C LEU A 98 -6.46 1.63 9.93
N GLU A 99 -7.59 1.19 10.48
CA GLU A 99 -7.99 1.47 11.87
C GLU A 99 -6.92 0.99 12.87
N GLY A 100 -6.37 -0.20 12.65
CA GLY A 100 -5.35 -0.81 13.50
C GLY A 100 -3.94 -0.21 13.36
N MET A 101 -3.74 0.77 12.47
CA MET A 101 -2.49 1.55 12.38
C MET A 101 -2.55 2.85 13.18
N GLY A 102 -3.75 3.34 13.50
CA GLY A 102 -3.94 4.63 14.15
C GLY A 102 -3.59 5.81 13.23
N GLU A 103 -4.17 6.98 13.47
CA GLU A 103 -3.64 8.21 12.88
C GLU A 103 -2.28 8.50 13.50
N ALA A 104 -1.23 8.49 12.68
CA ALA A 104 0.00 9.17 13.09
C ALA A 104 -0.38 10.65 13.30
N PRO A 105 -0.07 11.25 14.46
CA PRO A 105 -0.25 12.70 14.61
C PRO A 105 0.51 13.38 13.46
N PRO A 106 0.00 14.49 12.90
CA PRO A 106 0.72 15.23 11.87
C PRO A 106 2.11 15.54 12.43
N GLY A 107 3.12 14.84 11.92
CA GLY A 107 4.51 15.10 12.28
C GLY A 107 4.86 16.45 11.70
N GLU A 108 5.44 17.33 12.52
CA GLU A 108 6.08 18.52 11.98
C GLU A 108 7.11 18.06 10.93
N PRO A 109 7.13 18.66 9.73
CA PRO A 109 8.15 18.35 8.74
C PRO A 109 9.53 18.48 9.39
N VAL A 110 10.21 17.36 9.58
CA VAL A 110 11.60 17.38 10.02
C VAL A 110 12.41 17.67 8.77
N GLU A 111 12.88 18.91 8.64
CA GLU A 111 13.93 19.21 7.69
C GLU A 111 15.17 18.42 8.10
N ILE A 112 15.42 17.31 7.39
CA ILE A 112 16.67 16.58 7.52
C ILE A 112 17.70 17.36 6.71
N PRO A 113 18.76 17.93 7.32
CA PRO A 113 19.79 18.62 6.59
C PRO A 113 20.39 17.67 5.55
N PHE A 114 20.41 18.11 4.29
CA PHE A 114 21.01 17.32 3.24
C PHE A 114 22.53 17.29 3.45
N ASP A 115 23.05 16.13 3.87
CA ASP A 115 24.48 15.93 4.13
C ASP A 115 25.27 16.19 2.83
N PRO A 116 26.21 17.15 2.81
CA PRO A 116 27.05 17.42 1.64
C PRO A 116 27.83 16.18 1.15
N ASP A 117 28.13 15.23 2.04
CA ASP A 117 28.77 13.98 1.65
C ASP A 117 27.80 13.03 0.96
N ALA A 118 26.52 13.02 1.36
CA ALA A 118 25.47 12.28 0.67
C ALA A 118 25.23 12.83 -0.74
N GLU A 119 25.23 14.17 -0.90
CA GLU A 119 25.12 14.81 -2.21
C GLU A 119 26.23 14.37 -3.17
N ARG A 120 27.49 14.42 -2.73
CA ARG A 120 28.63 13.99 -3.56
C ARG A 120 28.52 12.53 -3.97
N ARG A 121 28.09 11.65 -3.06
CA ARG A 121 27.87 10.22 -3.37
C ARG A 121 26.76 10.02 -4.39
N LEU A 122 25.65 10.74 -4.26
CA LEU A 122 24.52 10.66 -5.20
C LEU A 122 24.87 11.19 -6.59
N ARG A 123 25.62 12.29 -6.67
CA ARG A 123 26.17 12.83 -7.93
C ARG A 123 27.14 11.85 -8.60
N ALA A 124 28.03 11.22 -7.83
CA ALA A 124 28.95 10.20 -8.36
C ALA A 124 28.23 8.94 -8.89
N LEU A 125 27.05 8.63 -8.35
CA LEU A 125 26.17 7.55 -8.81
C LEU A 125 25.23 7.96 -9.96
N GLY A 126 25.24 9.24 -10.39
CA GLY A 126 24.41 9.75 -11.47
C GLY A 126 22.94 10.01 -11.11
N TYR A 127 22.61 10.06 -9.82
CA TYR A 127 21.26 10.41 -9.36
C TYR A 127 21.01 11.93 -9.29
N LEU A 128 22.07 12.74 -9.36
CA LEU A 128 22.04 14.20 -9.33
C LEU A 128 22.93 14.75 -10.46
N GLU A 129 22.46 15.79 -11.17
CA GLU A 129 23.20 16.51 -12.22
C GLU A 129 24.02 17.69 -11.69
#